data_AF-A0A2V8X8E2-F1
#
_entry.id   AF-A0A2V8X8E2-F1
#
_cell.length_a   1.000
_cell.length_b   1.000
_cell.length_c   1.000
_cell.angle_alpha   90.00
_cell.angle_beta   90.00
_cell.angle_gamma   90.00
#
_symmetry.space_group_name_H-M   'P 1'
#
loop_
_entity.id
_entity.type
_entity.pdbx_description
1 polymer ?
#
loop_
_entity_poly.entity_id
_entity_poly.type
_entity_poly.pdbx_seq_one_letter_code
_entity_poly.pdbx_strand_id
1 'polypeptide(L)'
;MVFSTDSFFTGKDPALPNNQQSLNQWFDTSQFFPFANKNTDLSTVPAWTGIQNLPGYNYKPAPGDTIKNGVYQDFANFIRTYPTRWSNVRVSRVNDANVGLYKNFHLVERWERMNLQLRFEAFNVFNHPRFDAPNTNPGSPNFGRVTAAQVNNARLIELGGRLTF
;
A
#
# COMPACT_ATOMS: atom_id res chain seq x y z
N MET A 1 -1.92 -7.30 0.87
CA MET A 1 -2.54 -6.00 0.54
C MET A 1 -4.05 -6.22 0.56
N VAL A 2 -4.83 -5.28 1.10
CA VAL A 2 -6.29 -5.44 1.25
C VAL A 2 -6.98 -4.36 0.43
N PHE A 3 -7.92 -4.77 -0.40
CA PHE A 3 -8.79 -3.88 -1.16
C PHE A 3 -10.08 -3.76 -0.36
N SER A 4 -10.21 -2.63 0.34
CA SER A 4 -11.29 -2.39 1.31
C SER A 4 -12.46 -1.63 0.71
N THR A 5 -12.23 -0.89 -0.39
CA THR A 5 -13.26 -0.11 -1.08
C THR A 5 -14.08 -0.98 -2.00
N ASP A 6 -15.41 -0.84 -1.95
CA ASP A 6 -16.31 -1.55 -2.86
C ASP A 6 -16.23 -0.98 -4.28
N SER A 7 -16.22 -1.89 -5.25
CA SER A 7 -16.03 -1.57 -6.66
C SER A 7 -16.53 -2.71 -7.54
N PHE A 8 -16.56 -2.51 -8.85
CA PHE A 8 -16.64 -3.61 -9.80
C PHE A 8 -15.29 -4.29 -9.94
N PHE A 9 -15.32 -5.57 -10.30
CA PHE A 9 -14.16 -6.36 -10.66
C PHE A 9 -14.51 -7.27 -11.83
N THR A 10 -13.63 -7.35 -12.82
CA THR A 10 -13.84 -8.16 -14.05
C THR A 10 -13.80 -9.66 -13.79
N GLY A 11 -13.25 -10.11 -12.66
CA GLY A 11 -12.99 -11.52 -12.35
C GLY A 11 -11.63 -12.04 -12.83
N LYS A 12 -10.84 -11.26 -13.57
CA LYS A 12 -9.52 -11.67 -14.07
C LYS A 12 -8.41 -11.36 -13.06
N ASP A 13 -7.34 -12.16 -13.03
CA ASP A 13 -6.21 -11.92 -12.12
C ASP A 13 -5.58 -10.54 -12.38
N PRO A 14 -5.58 -9.61 -11.39
CA PRO A 14 -4.98 -8.29 -11.56
C PRO A 14 -3.45 -8.31 -11.41
N ALA A 15 -2.82 -9.45 -11.13
CA ALA A 15 -1.37 -9.51 -10.98
C ALA A 15 -0.63 -9.22 -12.30
N LEU A 16 0.32 -8.29 -12.23
CA LEU A 16 1.21 -8.01 -13.35
C LEU A 16 2.42 -8.94 -13.32
N PRO A 17 2.95 -9.33 -14.49
CA PRO A 17 4.27 -9.93 -14.62
C PRO A 17 5.37 -9.06 -13.96
N ASN A 18 6.41 -9.70 -13.43
CA ASN A 18 7.50 -9.00 -12.73
C ASN A 18 8.21 -7.92 -13.57
N ASN A 19 8.22 -8.06 -14.89
CA ASN A 19 8.82 -7.08 -15.81
C ASN A 19 7.89 -5.90 -16.15
N GLN A 20 6.62 -5.96 -15.75
CA GLN A 20 5.63 -4.90 -15.98
C GLN A 20 5.25 -4.16 -14.69
N GLN A 21 5.51 -4.77 -13.52
CA GLN A 21 5.28 -4.15 -12.23
C GLN A 21 6.26 -3.00 -11.98
N SER A 22 5.73 -1.83 -11.62
CA SER A 22 6.52 -0.64 -11.25
C SER A 22 5.82 0.16 -10.15
N LEU A 23 6.51 1.15 -9.57
CA LEU A 23 5.88 2.05 -8.58
C LEU A 23 4.66 2.81 -9.14
N ASN A 24 4.63 3.08 -10.46
CA ASN A 24 3.52 3.75 -11.12
C ASN A 24 2.39 2.79 -11.55
N GLN A 25 2.65 1.48 -11.54
CA GLN A 25 1.68 0.47 -11.92
C GLN A 25 2.03 -0.85 -11.23
N TRP A 26 1.44 -1.08 -10.07
CA TRP A 26 1.77 -2.21 -9.22
C TRP A 26 0.98 -3.48 -9.54
N PHE A 27 -0.24 -3.30 -10.03
CA PHE A 27 -1.15 -4.34 -10.50
C PHE A 27 -2.00 -3.75 -11.64
N ASP A 28 -2.72 -4.62 -12.37
CA ASP A 28 -3.61 -4.20 -13.44
C ASP A 28 -4.87 -3.55 -12.86
N THR A 29 -4.90 -2.22 -12.91
CA THR A 29 -6.02 -1.42 -12.43
C THR A 29 -7.23 -1.49 -13.35
N SER A 30 -7.08 -1.90 -14.61
CA SER A 30 -8.19 -2.00 -15.57
C SER A 30 -9.20 -3.08 -15.22
N GLN A 31 -8.82 -4.00 -14.33
CA GLN A 31 -9.71 -5.03 -13.81
C GLN A 31 -10.72 -4.50 -12.79
N PHE A 32 -10.60 -3.23 -12.36
CA PHE A 32 -11.49 -2.61 -11.38
C PHE A 32 -12.11 -1.34 -11.92
N PHE A 33 -13.31 -1.04 -11.43
CA PHE A 33 -13.96 0.24 -11.66
C PHE A 33 -14.72 0.65 -10.40
N PRO A 34 -14.56 1.88 -9.87
CA PRO A 34 -15.27 2.30 -8.67
C PRO A 34 -16.79 2.26 -8.88
N PHE A 35 -17.53 1.97 -7.83
CA PHE A 35 -19.00 2.07 -7.89
C PHE A 35 -19.45 3.48 -8.24
N ALA A 36 -20.41 3.57 -9.16
CA ALA A 36 -20.91 4.82 -9.66
C ALA A 36 -21.67 5.58 -8.56
N ASN A 37 -21.39 6.87 -8.43
CA ASN A 37 -22.13 7.78 -7.55
C ASN A 37 -22.77 8.90 -8.38
N LYS A 38 -23.56 9.78 -7.76
CA LYS A 38 -24.26 10.87 -8.47
C LYS A 38 -23.40 11.76 -9.37
N ASN A 39 -22.09 11.82 -9.13
CA ASN A 39 -21.14 12.60 -9.92
C ASN A 39 -20.47 11.78 -11.04
N THR A 40 -20.75 10.48 -11.13
CA THR A 40 -20.20 9.59 -12.15
C THR A 40 -21.00 9.71 -13.44
N ASP A 41 -20.31 10.05 -14.53
CA ASP A 41 -20.86 9.94 -15.88
C ASP A 41 -20.96 8.45 -16.27
N LEU A 42 -22.18 7.93 -16.30
CA LEU A 42 -22.44 6.51 -16.58
C LEU A 42 -22.02 6.09 -18.00
N SER A 43 -21.85 7.02 -18.94
CA SER A 43 -21.38 6.72 -20.30
C SER A 43 -19.89 6.33 -20.36
N THR A 44 -19.11 6.73 -19.34
CA THR A 44 -17.67 6.42 -19.22
C THR A 44 -17.40 5.08 -18.55
N VAL A 45 -18.44 4.47 -17.98
CA VAL A 45 -18.35 3.21 -17.26
C VAL A 45 -18.09 2.06 -18.26
N PRO A 46 -17.12 1.16 -18.01
CA PRO A 46 -16.86 0.03 -18.90
C PRO A 46 -18.07 -0.91 -19.06
N ALA A 47 -18.29 -1.41 -20.28
CA ALA A 47 -19.41 -2.31 -20.60
C ALA A 47 -19.41 -3.62 -19.79
N TRP A 48 -18.22 -4.11 -19.39
CA TRP A 48 -18.09 -5.32 -18.58
C TRP A 48 -18.70 -5.19 -17.18
N THR A 49 -18.92 -3.96 -16.68
CA THR A 49 -19.58 -3.74 -15.39
C THR A 49 -21.07 -4.11 -15.41
N GLY A 50 -21.68 -4.17 -16.60
CA GLY A 50 -23.10 -4.46 -16.78
C GLY A 50 -24.05 -3.32 -16.39
N ILE A 51 -23.53 -2.17 -15.93
CA ILE A 51 -24.32 -1.01 -15.50
C ILE A 51 -25.32 -0.56 -16.58
N GLN A 52 -24.93 -0.64 -17.85
CA GLN A 52 -25.73 -0.22 -19.00
C GLN A 52 -27.04 -1.01 -19.15
N ASN A 53 -27.10 -2.22 -18.57
CA ASN A 53 -28.27 -3.09 -18.64
C ASN A 53 -29.21 -2.93 -17.43
N LEU A 54 -28.85 -2.09 -16.46
CA LEU A 54 -29.63 -1.93 -15.24
C LEU A 54 -30.77 -0.91 -15.41
N PRO A 55 -31.93 -1.15 -14.78
CA PRO A 55 -33.01 -0.18 -14.72
C PRO A 55 -32.53 1.18 -14.19
N GLY A 56 -32.85 2.25 -14.90
CA GLY A 56 -32.43 3.60 -14.49
C GLY A 56 -31.02 4.00 -14.92
N TYR A 57 -30.35 3.24 -15.80
CA TYR A 57 -29.07 3.62 -16.41
C TYR A 57 -29.13 4.99 -17.11
N ASN A 58 -30.25 5.28 -17.79
CA ASN A 58 -30.44 6.55 -18.49
C ASN A 58 -30.75 7.73 -17.55
N TYR A 59 -30.82 7.51 -16.24
CA TYR A 59 -31.12 8.56 -15.27
C TYR A 59 -29.91 9.49 -15.09
N LYS A 60 -30.14 10.80 -15.25
CA LYS A 60 -29.14 11.84 -15.02
C LYS A 60 -29.60 12.70 -13.83
N PRO A 61 -28.90 12.69 -12.69
CA PRO A 61 -29.29 13.47 -11.52
C PRO A 61 -29.23 14.97 -11.84
N ALA A 62 -30.28 15.71 -11.47
CA ALA A 62 -30.26 17.17 -11.54
C ALA A 62 -29.36 17.75 -10.42
N PRO A 63 -28.83 18.98 -10.57
CA PRO A 63 -28.12 19.65 -9.49
C PRO A 63 -29.00 19.75 -8.23
N GLY A 64 -28.51 19.25 -7.09
CA GLY A 64 -29.24 19.22 -5.83
C GLY A 64 -30.09 17.98 -5.57
N ASP A 65 -30.12 17.02 -6.49
CA ASP A 65 -30.80 15.74 -6.28
C ASP A 65 -30.14 14.93 -5.14
N THR A 66 -30.99 14.30 -4.33
CA THR A 66 -30.62 13.41 -3.22
C THR A 66 -30.49 11.95 -3.65
N ILE A 67 -30.42 11.70 -4.97
CA ILE A 67 -30.13 10.40 -5.59
C ILE A 67 -31.20 9.32 -5.30
N LYS A 68 -32.48 9.70 -5.21
CA LYS A 68 -33.57 8.74 -4.91
C LYS A 68 -33.87 7.75 -6.04
N ASN A 69 -33.44 8.05 -7.26
CA ASN A 69 -33.75 7.29 -8.47
C ASN A 69 -32.48 6.91 -9.24
N GLY A 70 -32.59 5.90 -10.10
CA GLY A 70 -31.52 5.45 -10.99
C GLY A 70 -30.52 4.51 -10.33
N VAL A 71 -29.57 4.06 -11.14
CA VAL A 71 -28.60 3.00 -10.79
C VAL A 71 -27.66 3.38 -9.63
N TYR A 72 -27.48 4.68 -9.37
CA TYR A 72 -26.58 5.18 -8.31
C TYR A 72 -26.98 4.75 -6.90
N GLN A 73 -28.28 4.61 -6.63
CA GLN A 73 -28.78 4.18 -5.32
C GLN A 73 -28.48 2.70 -5.05
N ASP A 74 -28.49 1.87 -6.10
CA ASP A 74 -28.22 0.45 -5.99
C ASP A 74 -26.78 0.22 -5.50
N PHE A 75 -25.82 0.99 -6.03
CA PHE A 75 -24.42 0.89 -5.65
C PHE A 75 -24.07 1.57 -4.33
N ALA A 76 -24.95 2.41 -3.78
CA ALA A 76 -24.74 2.99 -2.45
C ALA A 76 -24.76 1.92 -1.35
N ASN A 77 -25.54 0.84 -1.55
CA ASN A 77 -25.68 -0.27 -0.60
C ASN A 77 -25.07 -1.58 -1.10
N PHE A 78 -24.58 -1.61 -2.34
CA PHE A 78 -24.01 -2.82 -2.90
C PHE A 78 -22.67 -3.13 -2.24
N ILE A 79 -22.51 -4.37 -1.76
CA ILE A 79 -21.27 -4.87 -1.20
C ILE A 79 -20.60 -5.74 -2.26
N ARG A 80 -19.29 -5.57 -2.45
CA ARG A 80 -18.54 -6.39 -3.40
C ARG A 80 -18.64 -7.88 -3.09
N THR A 81 -18.60 -8.70 -4.12
CA THR A 81 -18.68 -10.18 -4.02
C THR A 81 -17.36 -10.89 -4.33
N TYR A 82 -16.28 -10.13 -4.56
CA TYR A 82 -14.95 -10.67 -4.87
C TYR A 82 -13.99 -10.60 -3.67
N PRO A 83 -12.90 -11.40 -3.66
CA PRO A 83 -11.95 -11.44 -2.55
C PRO A 83 -11.29 -10.08 -2.26
N THR A 84 -11.03 -9.79 -1.00
CA THR A 84 -10.34 -8.54 -0.60
C THR A 84 -8.83 -8.58 -0.78
N ARG A 85 -8.27 -9.74 -1.18
CA ARG A 85 -6.84 -9.99 -1.33
C ARG A 85 -6.59 -10.95 -2.48
N TRP A 86 -5.49 -10.74 -3.21
CA TRP A 86 -4.98 -11.68 -4.21
C TRP A 86 -3.61 -12.19 -3.76
N SER A 87 -3.33 -13.47 -4.03
CA SER A 87 -2.06 -14.11 -3.65
C SER A 87 -0.86 -13.39 -4.28
N ASN A 88 -1.03 -13.00 -5.55
CA ASN A 88 0.01 -12.42 -6.40
C ASN A 88 0.07 -10.88 -6.37
N VAL A 89 -0.84 -10.21 -5.63
CA VAL A 89 -0.81 -8.76 -5.45
C VAL A 89 -0.42 -8.43 -4.01
N ARG A 90 0.87 -8.15 -3.83
CA ARG A 90 1.51 -7.99 -2.51
C ARG A 90 2.28 -6.68 -2.43
N VAL A 91 2.49 -6.20 -1.21
CA VAL A 91 3.44 -5.11 -0.95
C VAL A 91 4.85 -5.55 -1.35
N SER A 92 5.72 -4.59 -1.67
CA SER A 92 7.12 -4.87 -1.98
C SER A 92 7.80 -5.69 -0.88
N ARG A 93 8.78 -6.48 -1.28
CA ARG A 93 9.62 -7.25 -0.35
C ARG A 93 10.43 -6.30 0.53
N VAL A 94 10.69 -6.73 1.76
CA VAL A 94 11.54 -6.01 2.70
C VAL A 94 12.91 -6.68 2.69
N ASN A 95 13.93 -5.95 2.24
CA ASN A 95 15.33 -6.35 2.30
C ASN A 95 16.05 -5.37 3.23
N ASP A 96 16.12 -5.70 4.53
CA ASP A 96 16.76 -4.87 5.53
C ASP A 96 17.86 -5.69 6.23
N ALA A 97 19.01 -5.05 6.47
CA ALA A 97 20.16 -5.68 7.12
C ALA A 97 20.72 -4.74 8.17
N ASN A 98 20.80 -5.22 9.40
CA ASN A 98 21.29 -4.49 10.56
C ASN A 98 22.50 -5.23 11.15
N VAL A 99 23.52 -4.49 11.58
CA VAL A 99 24.77 -5.06 12.11
C VAL A 99 25.13 -4.36 13.42
N GLY A 100 25.52 -5.16 14.41
CA GLY A 100 26.04 -4.68 15.69
C GLY A 100 27.40 -5.29 15.99
N LEU A 101 28.34 -4.47 16.45
CA LEU A 101 29.66 -4.89 16.93
C LEU A 101 29.88 -4.32 18.33
N TYR A 102 30.27 -5.19 19.26
CA TYR A 102 30.43 -4.83 20.66
C TYR A 102 31.78 -5.33 21.18
N LYS A 103 32.49 -4.46 21.91
CA LYS A 103 33.78 -4.82 22.52
C LYS A 103 33.85 -4.29 23.95
N ASN A 104 34.20 -5.19 24.86
CA ASN A 104 34.49 -4.85 26.26
C ASN A 104 36.00 -4.75 26.45
N PHE A 105 36.42 -3.68 27.12
CA PHE A 105 37.79 -3.41 27.55
C PHE A 105 37.81 -3.37 29.07
N HIS A 106 38.63 -4.23 29.68
CA HIS A 106 38.90 -4.18 31.11
C HIS A 106 40.00 -3.13 31.32
N LEU A 107 39.67 -2.03 32.00
CA LEU A 107 40.56 -0.88 32.08
C LEU A 107 41.59 -0.99 33.22
N VAL A 108 41.27 -1.72 34.29
CA VAL A 108 42.16 -1.87 35.46
C VAL A 108 42.08 -3.31 35.98
N GLU A 109 43.24 -3.94 36.19
CA GLU A 109 43.35 -5.35 36.60
C GLU A 109 43.41 -5.54 38.13
N ARG A 110 43.66 -4.47 38.90
CA ARG A 110 43.83 -4.55 40.36
C ARG A 110 42.98 -3.49 41.07
N TRP A 111 42.00 -3.99 41.82
CA TRP A 111 41.19 -3.31 42.85
C TRP A 111 40.07 -2.34 42.44
N GLU A 112 39.93 -1.97 41.17
CA GLU A 112 38.72 -1.30 40.64
C GLU A 112 38.17 -2.08 39.44
N ARG A 113 36.90 -2.50 39.47
CA ARG A 113 36.27 -3.28 38.38
C ARG A 113 35.78 -2.36 37.24
N MET A 114 36.64 -1.44 36.80
CA MET A 114 36.31 -0.53 35.71
C MET A 114 36.25 -1.25 34.36
N ASN A 115 35.07 -1.22 33.73
CA ASN A 115 34.84 -1.80 32.41
C ASN A 115 34.33 -0.74 31.45
N LEU A 116 34.95 -0.66 30.27
CA LEU A 116 34.46 0.13 29.15
C LEU A 116 33.88 -0.78 28.09
N GLN A 117 32.61 -0.60 27.77
CA GLN A 117 31.95 -1.24 26.65
C GLN A 117 31.78 -0.23 25.52
N LEU A 118 32.34 -0.55 24.35
CA LEU A 118 32.07 0.15 23.10
C LEU A 118 31.06 -0.63 22.27
N ARG A 119 30.14 0.11 21.66
CA ARG A 119 29.07 -0.40 20.81
C ARG A 119 29.09 0.36 19.49
N PHE A 120 29.08 -0.38 18.40
CA PHE A 120 28.87 0.12 17.05
C PHE A 120 27.64 -0.57 16.50
N GLU A 121 26.63 0.21 16.10
CA GLU A 121 25.41 -0.31 15.49
C GLU A 121 25.20 0.40 14.15
N ALA A 122 24.84 -0.37 13.13
CA ALA A 122 24.48 0.15 11.83
C ALA A 122 23.15 -0.46 11.40
N PHE A 123 22.15 0.39 11.20
CA PHE A 123 20.83 0.04 10.71
C PHE A 123 20.72 0.31 9.22
N ASN A 124 20.01 -0.54 8.48
CA ASN A 124 19.89 -0.49 7.03
C ASN A 124 21.27 -0.35 6.35
N VAL A 125 22.18 -1.29 6.64
CA VAL A 125 23.61 -1.22 6.26
C VAL A 125 23.81 -1.07 4.74
N PHE A 126 22.95 -1.71 3.94
CA PHE A 126 22.97 -1.62 2.48
C PHE A 126 22.20 -0.40 1.92
N ASN A 127 21.64 0.45 2.79
CA ASN A 127 20.85 1.63 2.44
C ASN A 127 19.73 1.33 1.43
N HIS A 128 19.02 0.21 1.62
CA HIS A 128 17.94 -0.21 0.74
C HIS A 128 16.67 0.58 1.09
N PRO A 129 16.06 1.31 0.14
CA PRO A 129 14.81 2.00 0.39
C PRO A 129 13.66 1.00 0.41
N ARG A 130 12.73 1.20 1.35
CA ARG A 130 11.45 0.50 1.41
C ARG A 130 10.33 1.50 1.13
N PHE A 131 9.40 1.10 0.28
CA PHE A 131 8.20 1.87 -0.03
C PHE A 131 6.97 1.27 0.65
N ASP A 132 5.91 2.06 0.74
CA ASP A 132 4.64 1.63 1.31
C ASP A 132 3.88 0.66 0.39
N ALA A 133 2.73 0.17 0.86
CA ALA A 133 1.78 -0.54 0.02
C ALA A 133 1.22 0.38 -1.09
N PRO A 134 0.84 -0.19 -2.25
CA PRO A 134 0.15 0.57 -3.29
C PRO A 134 -1.23 0.97 -2.81
N ASN A 135 -1.75 2.05 -3.39
CA ASN A 135 -3.13 2.46 -3.17
C ASN A 135 -4.09 1.41 -3.76
N THR A 136 -5.02 0.96 -2.93
CA THR A 136 -5.99 -0.09 -3.26
C THR A 136 -7.42 0.43 -3.40
N ASN A 137 -7.62 1.75 -3.42
CA ASN A 137 -8.92 2.39 -3.59
C ASN A 137 -9.14 2.71 -5.08
N PRO A 138 -10.06 2.03 -5.78
CA PRO A 138 -10.34 2.27 -7.21
C PRO A 138 -10.88 3.67 -7.52
N GLY A 139 -11.41 4.39 -6.51
CA GLY A 139 -11.83 5.78 -6.65
C GLY A 139 -10.70 6.79 -6.44
N SER A 140 -9.48 6.35 -6.11
CA SER A 140 -8.33 7.23 -5.95
C SER A 140 -7.61 7.47 -7.28
N PRO A 141 -7.16 8.70 -7.58
CA PRO A 141 -6.28 8.94 -8.73
C PRO A 141 -4.93 8.20 -8.62
N ASN A 142 -4.56 7.77 -7.41
CA ASN A 142 -3.33 7.02 -7.16
C ASN A 142 -3.55 5.50 -7.18
N PHE A 143 -4.73 5.00 -7.54
CA PHE A 143 -5.02 3.57 -7.55
C PHE A 143 -3.97 2.76 -8.31
N GLY A 144 -3.49 1.67 -7.69
CA GLY A 144 -2.44 0.83 -8.25
C GLY A 144 -1.03 1.43 -8.20
N ARG A 145 -0.85 2.61 -7.61
CA ARG A 145 0.46 3.27 -7.47
C ARG A 145 1.00 3.16 -6.05
N VAL A 146 2.31 3.00 -5.96
CA VAL A 146 3.09 3.14 -4.72
C VAL A 146 3.66 4.54 -4.69
N THR A 147 3.43 5.28 -3.60
CA THR A 147 4.06 6.59 -3.41
C THR A 147 5.56 6.39 -3.26
N ALA A 148 6.36 7.27 -3.89
CA ALA A 148 7.82 7.22 -3.79
C ALA A 148 8.37 7.68 -2.42
N ALA A 149 7.50 7.75 -1.40
CA ALA A 149 7.89 8.08 -0.04
C ALA A 149 8.49 6.84 0.63
N GLN A 150 9.74 6.96 1.05
CA GLN A 150 10.43 5.92 1.80
C GLN A 150 9.80 5.78 3.19
N VAL A 151 9.52 4.55 3.62
CA VAL A 151 8.89 4.26 4.92
C VAL A 151 9.86 3.73 5.97
N ASN A 152 11.05 3.26 5.57
CA ASN A 152 12.11 2.90 6.50
C ASN A 152 13.08 4.07 6.69
N ASN A 153 13.86 4.04 7.77
CA ASN A 153 14.98 4.96 7.92
C ASN A 153 16.05 4.70 6.85
N ALA A 154 16.67 5.77 6.37
CA ALA A 154 17.93 5.67 5.66
C ALA A 154 18.99 5.05 6.57
N ARG A 155 20.12 4.63 6.00
CA ARG A 155 21.22 4.04 6.77
C ARG A 155 21.59 4.93 7.97
N LEU A 156 21.53 4.35 9.15
CA LEU A 156 21.82 5.02 10.41
C LEU A 156 22.98 4.29 11.10
N ILE A 157 23.96 5.04 11.59
CA ILE A 157 25.09 4.50 12.35
C ILE A 157 25.07 5.13 13.73
N GLU A 158 25.14 4.29 14.75
CA GLU A 158 25.14 4.70 16.15
C GLU A 158 26.41 4.18 16.84
N LEU A 159 26.99 5.06 17.65
CA LEU A 159 28.15 4.76 18.48
C LEU A 159 27.75 4.95 19.94
N GLY A 160 28.00 3.93 20.76
CA GLY A 160 27.67 3.93 22.18
C GLY A 160 28.85 3.57 23.05
N GLY A 161 28.99 4.26 24.18
CA GLY A 161 29.96 3.94 25.23
C GLY A 161 29.26 3.75 26.56
N ARG A 162 29.60 2.68 27.29
CA ARG A 162 29.18 2.48 28.68
C ARG A 162 30.40 2.24 29.56
N LEU A 163 30.55 3.08 30.59
CA LEU A 163 31.51 2.89 31.66
C LEU A 163 30.80 2.35 32.89
N THR A 164 31.35 1.30 33.50
CA THR A 164 30.89 0.77 34.80
C THR A 164 32.06 0.70 35.76
N PHE A 165 31.84 1.08 37.02
CA PHE A 165 32.81 1.12 38.10
C PHE A 165 32.24 0.40 39.33
#